data_AF-A0A842HIA6-F1
#
_entry.id   AF-A0A842HIA6-F1
#
_cell.length_a   1.000
_cell.length_b   1.000
_cell.length_c   1.000
_cell.angle_alpha   90.00
_cell.angle_beta   90.00
_cell.angle_gamma   90.00
#
_symmetry.space_group_name_H-M   'P 1'
#
loop_
_entity.id
_entity.type
_entity.pdbx_description
1 polymer ?
#
loop_
_entity_poly.entity_id
_entity_poly.type
_entity_poly.pdbx_seq_one_letter_code
_entity_poly.pdbx_strand_id
1 'polypeptide(L)'
;MTCPNSKKRSKDLDFQVSQVSDCCIISAETSPSGILQVVKHCSSSILGLLRLGLLCRGYITKGNIYHDGFTFFGSGYVRAYTREGDVRFNQKHICDVGTPFVEIDRSVLDYVDSCDDQCVKEMFGRMVLVTNGIGAVYPFKLLKINMPLINASKMHKSIMRMRTILDEFKAKLPNAEEDDRVRIKIEHYMDALDVQLQACDKADQLINNLDATFPHH
;
A
#
# COMPACT_ATOMS: atom_id res chain seq x y z
N MET A 1 -3.59 7.46 12.36
CA MET A 1 -2.41 6.73 12.82
C MET A 1 -1.23 7.65 12.61
N THR A 2 -0.77 8.26 13.69
CA THR A 2 0.42 9.10 13.75
C THR A 2 1.29 8.48 14.82
N CYS A 3 2.60 8.34 14.60
CA CYS A 3 3.50 8.04 15.70
C CYS A 3 3.56 9.30 16.57
N PRO A 4 3.00 9.30 17.79
CA PRO A 4 2.75 10.54 18.55
C PRO A 4 4.04 11.31 18.85
N ASN A 5 5.17 10.60 18.92
CA ASN A 5 6.48 11.17 19.21
C ASN A 5 7.38 11.33 17.97
N SER A 6 6.85 11.06 16.77
CA SER A 6 7.65 11.18 15.54
C SER A 6 7.99 12.65 15.25
N LYS A 7 9.23 12.88 14.79
CA LYS A 7 9.74 14.22 14.47
C LYS A 7 8.92 14.84 13.32
N LYS A 8 8.58 16.12 13.45
CA LYS A 8 7.93 16.94 12.42
C LYS A 8 8.50 18.36 12.41
N ARG A 9 8.46 19.06 11.27
CA ARG A 9 8.92 20.45 11.14
C ARG A 9 7.76 21.44 11.27
N SER A 10 6.61 21.11 10.71
CA SER A 10 5.35 21.84 10.76
C SER A 10 4.29 21.03 11.50
N LYS A 11 3.34 21.70 12.14
CA LYS A 11 2.20 21.04 12.82
C LYS A 11 1.35 20.26 11.82
N ASP A 12 1.23 20.79 10.61
CA ASP A 12 0.34 20.31 9.55
C ASP A 12 1.10 19.44 8.53
N LEU A 13 2.38 19.18 8.82
CA LEU A 13 3.33 18.45 7.98
C LEU A 13 3.58 19.07 6.61
N ASP A 14 3.13 20.31 6.38
CA ASP A 14 3.07 20.91 5.04
C ASP A 14 2.44 19.93 4.02
N PHE A 15 1.39 19.23 4.47
CA PHE A 15 0.75 18.17 3.70
C PHE A 15 -0.13 18.79 2.62
N GLN A 16 0.20 18.54 1.36
CA GLN A 16 -0.52 19.10 0.23
C GLN A 16 -0.94 18.02 -0.75
N VAL A 17 -2.12 18.21 -1.31
CA VAL A 17 -2.71 17.31 -2.31
C VAL A 17 -3.22 18.18 -3.44
N SER A 18 -2.67 17.98 -4.63
CA SER A 18 -3.11 18.65 -5.86
C SER A 18 -3.57 17.59 -6.86
N GLN A 19 -4.78 17.76 -7.41
CA GLN A 19 -5.29 16.91 -8.47
C GLN A 19 -5.10 17.59 -9.82
N VAL A 20 -4.60 16.85 -10.82
CA VAL A 20 -4.57 17.26 -12.21
C VAL A 20 -5.01 16.11 -13.09
N SER A 21 -6.13 16.29 -13.80
CA SER A 21 -6.75 15.23 -14.60
C SER A 21 -7.01 13.97 -13.74
N ASP A 22 -6.41 12.85 -14.12
CA ASP A 22 -6.43 11.52 -13.56
C ASP A 22 -5.25 11.24 -12.61
N CYS A 23 -4.40 12.25 -12.38
CA CYS A 23 -3.25 12.18 -11.49
C CYS A 23 -3.49 12.96 -10.19
N CYS A 24 -2.88 12.48 -9.12
CA CYS A 24 -2.84 13.13 -7.82
C CYS A 24 -1.39 13.30 -7.36
N ILE A 25 -1.02 14.53 -7.04
CA ILE A 25 0.30 14.90 -6.54
C ILE A 25 0.17 15.12 -5.04
N ILE A 26 0.85 14.27 -4.27
CA ILE A 26 0.83 14.30 -2.82
C ILE A 26 2.22 14.67 -2.33
N SER A 27 2.31 15.69 -1.50
CA SER A 27 3.56 16.13 -0.88
C SER A 27 3.40 16.35 0.62
N ALA A 28 4.54 16.28 1.30
CA ALA A 28 4.67 16.60 2.71
C ALA A 28 6.10 17.05 2.98
N GLU A 29 6.31 17.68 4.13
CA GLU A 29 7.64 17.95 4.63
C GLU A 29 8.51 16.68 4.69
N THR A 30 9.82 16.84 4.57
CA THR A 30 10.76 15.73 4.78
C THR A 30 10.97 15.48 6.28
N SER A 31 10.07 14.70 6.88
CA SER A 31 10.14 14.23 8.27
C SER A 31 9.60 12.79 8.40
N PRO A 32 9.91 12.08 9.51
CA PRO A 32 9.32 10.76 9.75
C PRO A 32 7.79 10.78 9.78
N SER A 33 7.17 11.82 10.35
CA SER A 33 5.71 11.97 10.28
C SER A 33 5.21 12.22 8.86
N GLY A 34 5.93 13.05 8.09
CA GLY A 34 5.59 13.38 6.70
C GLY A 34 5.53 12.15 5.80
N ILE A 35 6.56 11.29 5.85
CA ILE A 35 6.57 10.07 5.03
C ILE A 35 5.45 9.09 5.40
N LEU A 36 5.17 8.92 6.70
CA LEU A 36 4.06 8.08 7.15
C LEU A 36 2.72 8.60 6.64
N GLN A 37 2.54 9.92 6.64
CA GLN A 37 1.30 10.55 6.17
C GLN A 37 1.13 10.38 4.65
N VAL A 38 2.19 10.56 3.85
CA VAL A 38 2.17 10.33 2.39
C VAL A 38 1.83 8.86 2.09
N VAL A 39 2.57 7.91 2.67
CA VAL A 39 2.35 6.47 2.43
C VAL A 39 0.95 6.05 2.88
N LYS A 40 0.47 6.56 4.01
CA LYS A 40 -0.88 6.29 4.50
C LYS A 40 -1.94 6.83 3.56
N HIS A 41 -1.78 8.05 3.06
CA HIS A 41 -2.71 8.65 2.11
C HIS A 41 -2.73 7.82 0.82
N CYS A 42 -1.57 7.49 0.25
CA CYS A 42 -1.49 6.61 -0.92
C CYS A 42 -2.15 5.25 -0.66
N SER A 43 -1.86 4.60 0.47
CA SER A 43 -2.45 3.31 0.83
C SER A 43 -3.99 3.35 0.90
N SER A 44 -4.56 4.40 1.50
CA SER A 44 -6.01 4.59 1.55
C SER A 44 -6.59 4.85 0.16
N SER A 45 -5.93 5.69 -0.65
CA SER A 45 -6.38 6.02 -2.01
C SER A 45 -6.35 4.79 -2.92
N ILE A 46 -5.29 3.97 -2.86
CA ILE A 46 -5.20 2.71 -3.61
C ILE A 46 -6.38 1.78 -3.27
N LEU A 47 -6.71 1.61 -1.98
CA LEU A 47 -7.86 0.78 -1.57
C LEU A 47 -9.20 1.37 -2.01
N GLY A 48 -9.32 2.71 -2.00
CA GLY A 48 -10.49 3.42 -2.49
C GLY A 48 -10.71 3.21 -3.98
N LEU A 49 -9.64 3.30 -4.77
CA LEU A 49 -9.66 3.06 -6.21
C LEU A 49 -9.94 1.58 -6.53
N LEU A 50 -9.34 0.65 -5.78
CA LEU A 50 -9.56 -0.78 -5.97
C LEU A 50 -11.02 -1.19 -5.75
N ARG A 51 -11.73 -0.55 -4.80
CA ARG A 51 -13.18 -0.74 -4.60
C ARG A 51 -14.02 -0.39 -5.83
N LEU A 52 -13.50 0.50 -6.67
CA LEU A 52 -14.11 0.93 -7.93
C LEU A 52 -13.61 0.11 -9.12
N GLY A 53 -12.76 -0.90 -8.90
CA GLY A 53 -12.11 -1.67 -9.97
C GLY A 53 -10.98 -0.91 -10.68
N LEU A 54 -10.52 0.20 -10.09
CA LEU A 54 -9.46 1.04 -10.66
C LEU A 54 -8.10 0.65 -10.07
N LEU A 55 -7.16 0.42 -10.97
CA LEU A 55 -5.75 0.23 -10.64
C LEU A 55 -5.04 1.59 -10.66
N CYS A 56 -4.01 1.74 -9.84
CA CYS A 56 -3.25 2.99 -9.78
C CYS A 56 -1.76 2.71 -9.73
N ARG A 57 -1.00 3.54 -10.43
CA ARG A 57 0.45 3.52 -10.45
C ARG A 57 0.96 4.85 -9.93
N GLY A 58 2.14 4.85 -9.32
CA GLY A 58 2.75 6.05 -8.79
C GLY A 58 4.22 5.86 -8.47
N TYR A 59 4.87 6.95 -8.10
CA TYR A 59 6.24 6.91 -7.58
C TYR A 59 6.39 7.92 -6.44
N ILE A 60 6.96 7.48 -5.31
CA ILE A 60 7.26 8.32 -4.15
C ILE A 60 8.75 8.58 -4.11
N THR A 61 9.15 9.85 -4.06
CA THR A 61 10.56 10.25 -3.96
C THR A 61 10.74 11.40 -2.98
N LYS A 62 11.99 11.75 -2.69
CA LYS A 62 12.37 12.89 -1.85
C LYS A 62 12.91 14.03 -2.70
N GLY A 63 12.33 15.22 -2.59
CA GLY A 63 12.81 16.41 -3.29
C GLY A 63 12.03 17.67 -2.94
N ASN A 64 12.47 18.78 -3.50
CA ASN A 64 11.75 20.04 -3.35
C ASN A 64 10.53 20.03 -4.27
N ILE A 65 9.42 20.55 -3.77
CA ILE A 65 8.21 20.78 -4.54
C ILE A 65 7.56 22.06 -4.02
N TYR A 66 7.08 22.87 -4.93
CA TYR A 66 6.26 24.04 -4.65
C TYR A 66 4.89 23.81 -5.27
N HIS A 67 3.85 24.21 -4.56
CA HIS A 67 2.46 24.16 -4.99
C HIS A 67 1.87 25.57 -4.92
N ASP A 68 1.19 25.99 -5.99
CA ASP A 68 0.38 27.19 -6.05
C ASP A 68 -0.84 26.94 -6.94
N GLY A 69 -1.96 26.60 -6.31
CA GLY A 69 -3.18 26.17 -7.00
C GLY A 69 -2.95 24.94 -7.89
N PHE A 70 -3.08 25.13 -9.21
CA PHE A 70 -2.84 24.09 -10.22
C PHE A 70 -1.39 24.10 -10.75
N THR A 71 -0.54 24.98 -10.22
CA THR A 71 0.88 25.07 -10.61
C THR A 71 1.73 24.33 -9.60
N PHE A 72 2.62 23.47 -10.08
CA PHE A 72 3.61 22.80 -9.26
C PHE A 72 4.91 22.66 -10.03
N PHE A 73 6.02 22.83 -9.32
CA PHE A 73 7.35 22.62 -9.88
C PHE A 73 8.33 22.24 -8.77
N GLY A 74 9.41 21.59 -9.17
CA GLY A 74 10.47 21.18 -8.27
C GLY A 74 11.02 19.80 -8.60
N SER A 75 12.20 19.51 -8.06
CA SER A 75 12.92 18.27 -8.32
C SER A 75 12.21 17.03 -7.79
N GLY A 76 11.36 17.17 -6.77
CA GLY A 76 10.53 16.07 -6.25
C GLY A 76 9.48 15.64 -7.29
N TYR A 77 8.71 16.60 -7.81
CA TYR A 77 7.69 16.36 -8.82
C TYR A 77 8.27 15.75 -10.10
N VAL A 78 9.32 16.38 -10.67
CA VAL A 78 9.93 15.93 -11.93
C VAL A 78 10.43 14.49 -11.80
N ARG A 79 11.12 14.15 -10.70
CA ARG A 79 11.60 12.78 -10.49
C ARG A 79 10.48 11.77 -10.31
N ALA A 80 9.44 12.10 -9.54
CA ALA A 80 8.30 11.21 -9.37
C ALA A 80 7.61 10.94 -10.71
N TYR A 81 7.31 11.99 -11.47
CA TYR A 81 6.67 11.89 -12.77
C TYR A 81 7.50 11.07 -13.77
N THR A 82 8.80 11.36 -13.91
CA THR A 82 9.68 10.62 -14.82
C THR A 82 9.79 9.14 -14.46
N ARG A 83 9.77 8.79 -13.17
CA ARG A 83 9.96 7.41 -12.70
C ARG A 83 8.67 6.60 -12.66
N GLU A 84 7.51 7.25 -12.71
CA GLU A 84 6.21 6.57 -12.70
C GLU A 84 6.06 5.59 -13.88
N GLY A 85 6.54 5.95 -15.07
CA GLY A 85 6.50 5.08 -16.25
C GLY A 85 7.38 3.83 -16.14
N ASP A 86 8.39 3.88 -15.27
CA ASP A 86 9.42 2.87 -15.09
C ASP A 86 9.20 1.98 -13.87
N VAL A 87 8.04 2.06 -13.21
CA VAL A 87 7.74 1.26 -12.02
C VAL A 87 7.91 -0.25 -12.29
N ARG A 88 8.68 -0.92 -11.43
CA ARG A 88 9.08 -2.33 -11.56
C ARG A 88 8.72 -3.18 -10.35
N PHE A 89 8.11 -2.60 -9.32
CA PHE A 89 7.70 -3.39 -8.17
C PHE A 89 6.81 -4.56 -8.60
N ASN A 90 7.17 -5.77 -8.14
CA ASN A 90 6.51 -7.03 -8.48
C ASN A 90 6.53 -7.40 -9.98
N GLN A 91 7.44 -6.83 -10.77
CA GLN A 91 7.60 -7.16 -12.20
C GLN A 91 7.79 -8.68 -12.41
N LYS A 92 6.90 -9.31 -13.19
CA LYS A 92 6.95 -10.75 -13.50
C LYS A 92 7.66 -11.05 -14.81
N HIS A 93 7.60 -10.13 -15.76
CA HIS A 93 8.17 -10.27 -17.10
C HIS A 93 9.09 -9.09 -17.41
N ILE A 94 10.15 -9.31 -18.19
CA ILE A 94 11.12 -8.25 -18.55
C ILE A 94 10.43 -7.07 -19.27
N CYS A 95 9.37 -7.36 -20.04
CA CYS A 95 8.61 -6.35 -20.79
C CYS A 95 7.51 -5.66 -19.97
N ASP A 96 7.30 -6.07 -18.72
CA ASP A 96 6.26 -5.52 -17.85
C ASP A 96 6.75 -4.21 -17.24
N VAL A 97 6.49 -3.10 -17.95
CA VAL A 97 6.86 -1.74 -17.53
C VAL A 97 5.65 -1.01 -16.97
N GLY A 98 5.85 -0.30 -15.86
CA GLY A 98 4.81 0.48 -15.23
C GLY A 98 3.73 -0.41 -14.60
N THR A 99 4.16 -1.32 -13.72
CA THR A 99 3.26 -2.17 -12.92
C THR A 99 2.30 -1.30 -12.10
N PRO A 100 1.11 -1.80 -11.71
CA PRO A 100 0.07 -0.97 -11.10
C PRO A 100 0.33 -0.74 -9.60
N PHE A 101 1.55 -0.36 -9.22
CA PHE A 101 1.91 -0.09 -7.84
C PHE A 101 2.46 1.32 -7.69
N VAL A 102 2.45 1.83 -6.46
CA VAL A 102 3.14 3.07 -6.09
C VAL A 102 4.51 2.71 -5.56
N GLU A 103 5.53 2.75 -6.42
CA GLU A 103 6.91 2.42 -6.04
C GLU A 103 7.52 3.53 -5.18
N ILE A 104 8.44 3.16 -4.31
CA ILE A 104 9.12 4.06 -3.37
C ILE A 104 10.59 4.09 -3.72
N ASP A 105 11.08 5.30 -3.99
CA ASP A 105 12.47 5.57 -4.30
C ASP A 105 13.41 5.04 -3.21
N ARG A 106 14.57 4.53 -3.62
CA ARG A 106 15.57 3.99 -2.70
C ARG A 106 15.98 5.00 -1.63
N SER A 107 16.11 6.28 -1.99
CA SER A 107 16.47 7.34 -1.03
C SER A 107 15.43 7.54 0.08
N VAL A 108 14.18 7.19 -0.17
CA VAL A 108 13.10 7.23 0.83
C VAL A 108 13.16 5.99 1.73
N LEU A 109 13.46 4.82 1.16
CA LEU A 109 13.67 3.60 1.94
C LEU A 109 14.86 3.75 2.89
N ASP A 110 16.01 4.22 2.39
CA ASP A 110 17.21 4.46 3.20
C ASP A 110 16.95 5.53 4.29
N TYR A 111 16.11 6.52 4.00
CA TYR A 111 15.69 7.51 4.99
C TYR A 111 14.86 6.90 6.13
N VAL A 112 13.94 5.98 5.83
CA VAL A 112 13.17 5.26 6.87
C VAL A 112 14.07 4.30 7.66
N ASP A 113 14.98 3.60 6.99
CA ASP A 113 15.91 2.66 7.63
C ASP A 113 16.85 3.35 8.61
N SER A 114 17.26 4.58 8.30
CA SER A 114 18.08 5.44 9.17
C SER A 114 17.30 6.15 10.30
N CYS A 115 15.98 6.01 10.37
CA CYS A 115 15.20 6.54 11.49
C CYS A 115 15.41 5.68 12.75
N ASP A 116 15.73 6.30 13.88
CA ASP A 116 15.85 5.62 15.18
C ASP A 116 14.49 5.21 15.77
N ASP A 117 13.40 5.84 15.31
CA ASP A 117 12.06 5.61 15.83
C ASP A 117 11.47 4.30 15.28
N GLN A 118 11.44 3.28 16.13
CA GLN A 118 10.89 1.97 15.79
C GLN A 118 9.39 2.04 15.43
N CYS A 119 8.63 2.96 16.04
CA CYS A 119 7.22 3.16 15.67
C CYS A 119 7.10 3.53 14.19
N VAL A 120 7.98 4.40 13.70
CA VAL A 120 7.98 4.83 12.29
C VAL A 120 8.25 3.64 11.37
N LYS A 121 9.27 2.83 11.70
CA LYS A 121 9.62 1.63 10.93
C LYS A 121 8.46 0.62 10.87
N GLU A 122 7.83 0.35 12.01
CA GLU A 122 6.68 -0.57 12.07
C GLU A 122 5.48 -0.03 11.29
N MET A 123 5.16 1.25 11.49
CA MET A 123 4.05 1.91 10.82
C MET A 123 4.23 1.94 9.31
N PHE A 124 5.44 2.25 8.84
CA PHE A 124 5.79 2.21 7.44
C PHE A 124 5.71 0.77 6.89
N GLY A 125 6.28 -0.21 7.59
CA GLY A 125 6.29 -1.63 7.20
C GLY A 125 4.92 -2.30 7.12
N ARG A 126 3.89 -1.74 7.79
CA ARG A 126 2.48 -2.17 7.67
C ARG A 126 1.85 -1.80 6.33
N MET A 127 2.37 -0.77 5.66
CA MET A 127 1.81 -0.24 4.41
C MET A 127 2.74 -0.42 3.21
N VAL A 128 4.00 -0.79 3.44
CA VAL A 128 5.02 -0.94 2.41
C VAL A 128 5.51 -2.38 2.37
N LEU A 129 5.64 -2.94 1.18
CA LEU A 129 6.33 -4.22 0.95
C LEU A 129 7.63 -3.94 0.20
N VAL A 130 8.72 -4.55 0.66
CA VAL A 130 10.03 -4.46 0.02
C VAL A 130 10.42 -5.87 -0.43
N THR A 131 10.70 -6.02 -1.73
CA THR A 131 11.10 -7.27 -2.35
C THR A 131 12.28 -6.99 -3.29
N ASN A 132 13.37 -7.76 -3.18
CA ASN A 132 14.57 -7.57 -4.01
C ASN A 132 15.12 -6.12 -3.98
N GLY A 133 15.03 -5.45 -2.83
CA GLY A 133 15.49 -4.07 -2.67
C GLY A 133 14.56 -2.98 -3.22
N ILE A 134 13.46 -3.35 -3.88
CA ILE A 134 12.44 -2.43 -4.40
C ILE A 134 11.27 -2.38 -3.41
N GLY A 135 10.89 -1.17 -2.99
CA GLY A 135 9.76 -0.95 -2.10
C GLY A 135 8.57 -0.38 -2.84
N ALA A 136 7.35 -0.77 -2.45
CA ALA A 136 6.13 -0.12 -2.92
C ALA A 136 5.07 -0.05 -1.82
N VAL A 137 4.16 0.92 -1.95
CA VAL A 137 2.95 0.97 -1.15
C VAL A 137 2.11 -0.26 -1.49
N TYR A 138 1.90 -1.10 -0.48
CA TYR A 138 1.27 -2.40 -0.58
C TYR A 138 0.14 -2.48 0.45
N PRO A 139 -1.05 -1.94 0.13
CA PRO A 139 -2.13 -1.76 1.09
C PRO A 139 -2.73 -3.09 1.56
N PHE A 140 -2.49 -4.19 0.84
CA PHE A 140 -2.99 -5.53 1.19
C PHE A 140 -2.43 -6.03 2.52
N LYS A 141 -1.26 -5.52 2.97
CA LYS A 141 -0.74 -5.81 4.32
C LYS A 141 -1.63 -5.27 5.45
N LEU A 142 -2.44 -4.25 5.19
CA LEU A 142 -3.41 -3.74 6.17
C LEU A 142 -4.62 -4.66 6.31
N LEU A 143 -4.83 -5.54 5.34
CA LEU A 143 -5.82 -6.61 5.38
C LEU A 143 -5.28 -7.83 6.13
N LYS A 144 -4.35 -7.66 7.07
CA LYS A 144 -3.90 -8.75 7.94
C LYS A 144 -4.80 -8.88 9.16
N ILE A 145 -5.10 -10.12 9.53
CA ILE A 145 -5.91 -10.45 10.69
C ILE A 145 -5.03 -10.40 11.93
N ASN A 146 -4.98 -9.23 12.56
CA ASN A 146 -4.32 -9.05 13.85
C ASN A 146 -5.39 -9.08 14.95
N MET A 147 -5.74 -10.28 15.42
CA MET A 147 -6.58 -10.44 16.60
C MET A 147 -5.93 -11.47 17.54
N PRO A 148 -5.87 -11.19 18.86
CA PRO A 148 -5.41 -12.19 19.81
C PRO A 148 -6.36 -13.39 19.81
N LEU A 149 -5.81 -14.60 19.89
CA LEU A 149 -6.52 -15.90 19.84
C LEU A 149 -7.51 -16.14 21.00
N ILE A 150 -7.84 -15.12 21.77
CA ILE A 150 -8.66 -15.20 22.99
C ILE A 150 -10.16 -15.35 22.67
N ASN A 151 -10.56 -15.17 21.40
CA ASN A 151 -11.96 -15.34 20.99
C ASN A 151 -12.08 -15.88 19.56
N ALA A 152 -12.08 -17.21 19.42
CA ALA A 152 -12.21 -17.91 18.13
C ALA A 152 -13.41 -17.44 17.32
N SER A 153 -14.60 -17.32 17.92
CA SER A 153 -15.82 -16.86 17.24
C SER A 153 -15.68 -15.45 16.64
N LYS A 154 -15.10 -14.50 17.38
CA LYS A 154 -14.83 -13.15 16.87
C LYS A 154 -13.79 -13.16 15.76
N MET A 155 -12.78 -14.02 15.86
CA MET A 155 -11.74 -14.15 14.85
C MET A 155 -12.30 -14.74 13.55
N HIS A 156 -13.10 -15.82 13.61
CA HIS A 156 -13.84 -16.37 12.46
C HIS A 156 -14.71 -15.31 11.77
N LYS A 157 -15.47 -14.53 12.54
CA LYS A 157 -16.27 -13.43 11.97
C LYS A 157 -15.40 -12.38 11.26
N SER A 158 -14.22 -12.09 11.80
CA SER A 158 -13.27 -11.17 11.18
C SER A 158 -12.65 -11.74 9.91
N ILE A 159 -12.29 -13.04 9.90
CA ILE A 159 -11.78 -13.74 8.73
C ILE A 159 -12.83 -13.75 7.61
N MET A 160 -14.07 -14.13 7.94
CA MET A 160 -15.16 -14.15 6.96
C MET A 160 -15.42 -12.77 6.36
N ARG A 161 -15.46 -11.72 7.18
CA ARG A 161 -15.61 -10.35 6.68
C ARG A 161 -14.48 -9.96 5.73
N MET A 162 -13.26 -10.38 6.02
CA MET A 162 -12.11 -10.11 5.18
C MET A 162 -12.17 -10.85 3.86
N ARG A 163 -12.55 -12.14 3.85
CA ARG A 163 -12.80 -12.91 2.63
C ARG A 163 -13.81 -12.19 1.75
N THR A 164 -14.94 -11.76 2.31
CA THR A 164 -15.96 -10.99 1.57
C THR A 164 -15.38 -9.74 0.91
N ILE A 165 -14.57 -8.96 1.62
CA ILE A 165 -13.94 -7.75 1.06
C ILE A 165 -12.95 -8.12 -0.07
N LEU A 166 -12.15 -9.17 0.11
CA LEU A 166 -11.19 -9.62 -0.89
C LEU A 166 -11.90 -10.14 -2.15
N ASP A 167 -12.96 -10.93 -1.99
CA ASP A 167 -13.79 -11.42 -3.08
C ASP A 167 -14.50 -10.27 -3.82
N GLU A 168 -14.99 -9.26 -3.09
CA GLU A 168 -15.53 -8.03 -3.68
C GLU A 168 -14.48 -7.30 -4.54
N PHE A 169 -13.23 -7.18 -4.06
CA PHE A 169 -12.17 -6.56 -4.84
C PHE A 169 -11.87 -7.35 -6.11
N LYS A 170 -11.79 -8.69 -6.02
CA LYS A 170 -11.58 -9.55 -7.18
C LYS A 170 -12.72 -9.42 -8.19
N ALA A 171 -13.97 -9.37 -7.73
CA ALA A 171 -15.13 -9.25 -8.61
C ALA A 171 -15.24 -7.88 -9.30
N LYS A 172 -14.59 -6.85 -8.76
CA LYS A 172 -14.54 -5.50 -9.36
C LYS A 172 -13.42 -5.33 -10.38
N LEU A 173 -12.39 -6.16 -10.34
CA LEU A 173 -11.35 -6.14 -11.36
C LEU A 173 -11.94 -6.65 -12.68
N PRO A 174 -11.87 -5.87 -13.77
CA PRO A 174 -12.53 -6.23 -15.01
C PRO A 174 -11.91 -7.48 -15.66
N ASN A 175 -12.70 -8.23 -16.41
CA ASN A 175 -12.15 -9.22 -17.34
C ASN A 175 -11.50 -8.45 -18.51
N ALA A 176 -10.18 -8.38 -18.54
CA ALA A 176 -9.45 -7.78 -19.65
C ALA A 176 -9.36 -8.79 -20.80
N GLU A 177 -10.45 -8.93 -21.57
CA GLU A 177 -10.54 -9.94 -22.62
C GLU A 177 -9.68 -9.62 -23.86
N GLU A 178 -9.37 -8.34 -24.13
CA GLU A 178 -8.73 -7.95 -25.40
C GLU A 178 -7.35 -7.25 -25.30
N ASP A 179 -6.92 -6.75 -24.14
CA ASP A 179 -5.60 -6.11 -23.97
C ASP A 179 -4.71 -6.88 -23.00
N ASP A 180 -3.70 -7.59 -23.54
CA ASP A 180 -2.72 -8.36 -22.78
C ASP A 180 -2.01 -7.52 -21.71
N ARG A 181 -1.74 -6.23 -21.96
CA ARG A 181 -1.07 -5.35 -20.99
C ARG A 181 -1.99 -5.04 -19.82
N VAL A 182 -3.27 -4.83 -20.09
CA VAL A 182 -4.27 -4.61 -19.03
C VAL A 182 -4.45 -5.89 -18.22
N ARG A 183 -4.51 -7.05 -18.88
CA ARG A 183 -4.61 -8.36 -18.23
C ARG A 183 -3.45 -8.61 -17.28
N ILE A 184 -2.21 -8.40 -17.73
CA ILE A 184 -1.00 -8.55 -16.89
C ILE A 184 -1.07 -7.65 -15.64
N LYS A 185 -1.53 -6.41 -15.78
CA LYS A 185 -1.70 -5.49 -14.64
C LYS A 185 -2.75 -6.00 -13.65
N ILE A 186 -3.86 -6.54 -14.14
CA ILE A 186 -4.90 -7.10 -13.28
C ILE A 186 -4.38 -8.34 -12.54
N GLU A 187 -3.63 -9.21 -13.23
CA GLU A 187 -3.01 -10.40 -12.64
C GLU A 187 -2.09 -10.06 -11.45
N HIS A 188 -1.36 -8.93 -11.49
CA HIS A 188 -0.56 -8.49 -10.34
C HIS A 188 -1.38 -8.25 -9.08
N TYR A 189 -2.55 -7.65 -9.22
CA TYR A 189 -3.45 -7.38 -8.09
C TYR A 189 -4.20 -8.64 -7.67
N MET A 190 -4.61 -9.48 -8.62
CA MET A 190 -5.23 -10.77 -8.33
C MET A 190 -4.31 -11.65 -7.49
N ASP A 191 -3.04 -11.77 -7.87
CA ASP A 191 -2.05 -12.50 -7.07
C ASP A 191 -1.89 -11.92 -5.67
N ALA A 192 -1.83 -10.59 -5.55
CA ALA A 192 -1.71 -9.92 -4.26
C ALA A 192 -2.92 -10.20 -3.35
N LEU A 193 -4.13 -10.23 -3.92
CA LEU A 193 -5.37 -10.58 -3.22
C LEU A 193 -5.40 -12.06 -2.84
N ASP A 194 -4.96 -12.95 -3.73
CA ASP A 194 -4.90 -14.39 -3.49
C ASP A 194 -3.94 -14.74 -2.35
N VAL A 195 -2.81 -14.03 -2.26
CA VAL A 195 -1.89 -14.16 -1.10
C VAL A 195 -2.60 -13.81 0.21
N GLN A 196 -3.51 -12.81 0.23
CA GLN A 196 -4.27 -12.49 1.44
C GLN A 196 -5.37 -13.52 1.72
N LEU A 197 -6.03 -14.06 0.70
CA LEU A 197 -7.01 -15.14 0.86
C LEU A 197 -6.36 -16.40 1.45
N GLN A 198 -5.18 -16.78 0.95
CA GLN A 198 -4.41 -17.90 1.53
C GLN A 198 -4.00 -17.65 2.99
N ALA A 199 -3.74 -16.39 3.37
CA ALA A 199 -3.49 -16.04 4.75
C ALA A 199 -4.74 -16.22 5.63
N CYS A 200 -5.93 -15.91 5.10
CA CYS A 200 -7.21 -16.19 5.75
C CYS A 200 -7.42 -17.71 5.95
N ASP A 201 -7.14 -18.52 4.91
CA ASP A 201 -7.24 -19.99 5.00
C ASP A 201 -6.35 -20.56 6.11
N LYS A 202 -5.10 -20.11 6.17
CA LYS A 202 -4.14 -20.52 7.22
C LYS A 202 -4.61 -20.11 8.61
N ALA A 203 -5.19 -18.92 8.75
CA ALA A 203 -5.73 -18.45 10.02
C ALA A 203 -6.94 -19.29 10.47
N ASP A 204 -7.87 -19.61 9.57
CA ASP A 204 -9.02 -20.47 9.86
C ASP A 204 -8.58 -21.88 10.29
N GLN A 205 -7.61 -22.47 9.57
CA GLN A 205 -7.05 -23.78 9.93
C GLN A 205 -6.46 -23.78 11.34
N LEU A 206 -5.73 -22.72 11.71
CA LEU A 206 -5.13 -22.59 13.03
C LEU A 206 -6.19 -22.49 14.13
N ILE A 207 -7.28 -21.74 13.91
CA ILE A 207 -8.40 -21.66 14.87
C ILE A 207 -9.07 -23.03 15.02
N ASN A 208 -9.40 -23.69 13.91
CA ASN A 208 -10.06 -25.00 13.94
C ASN A 208 -9.21 -26.05 14.69
N ASN A 209 -7.88 -26.01 14.51
CA ASN A 209 -6.96 -26.90 15.23
C ASN A 209 -6.93 -26.61 16.74
N LEU A 210 -7.02 -25.33 17.16
CA LEU A 210 -7.05 -24.96 18.57
C LEU A 210 -8.35 -25.38 19.24
N ASP A 211 -9.49 -25.16 18.58
CA ASP A 211 -10.81 -25.58 19.08
C ASP A 211 -10.91 -27.11 19.22
N ALA A 212 -10.27 -27.86 18.32
CA ALA A 212 -10.18 -29.32 18.41
C ALA A 212 -9.28 -29.80 19.56
N THR A 213 -8.26 -29.01 19.93
CA THR A 213 -7.27 -29.38 20.97
C THR A 213 -7.76 -29.03 22.39
N PHE A 214 -8.57 -27.97 22.54
CA PHE A 214 -9.11 -27.52 23.81
C PHE A 214 -10.65 -27.43 23.78
N PRO A 215 -11.36 -28.56 23.68
CA PRO A 215 -12.82 -28.53 23.71
C PRO A 215 -13.29 -27.92 25.03
N HIS A 216 -14.09 -26.85 24.94
CA HIS A 216 -14.68 -26.19 26.10
C HIS A 216 -15.57 -27.18 26.88
N HIS A 217 -15.11 -27.64 28.04
CA HIS A 217 -15.90 -28.37 29.04
C HIS A 217 -16.76 -27.42 29.87
#